data_AF-A0A9E5KEZ2-F1
#
_entry.id   AF-A0A9E5KEZ2-F1
#
_cell.length_a   1.000
_cell.length_b   1.000
_cell.length_c   1.000
_cell.angle_alpha   90.00
_cell.angle_beta   90.00
_cell.angle_gamma   90.00
#
_symmetry.space_group_name_H-M   'P 1'
#
loop_
_entity.id
_entity.type
_entity.pdbx_description
1 polymer ?
#
loop_
_entity_poly.entity_id
_entity_poly.type
_entity_poly.pdbx_seq_one_letter_code
_entity_poly.pdbx_strand_id
1 'polypeptide(L)'
;TAAELGLVQKAIDVLLAAHPDLYGAVGVGMLAEWLLQTGQFAECRVLLDRNELRLHPEILGIYNLPRRSGSKANQGVYRLPAYVWLDFCQCAAAGRYRNALPILDLIGQQLFEEEQRLMGPLTKGATSFAAGEVGLAASTHPTLARLAGIPSLLAINEFLARVMELSATRADLITLAGVLELERGNPNSARERFRTALGIYSIARSHELPRPGEPLAARYDKTLGGGP
;
A
#
# COMPACT_ATOMS: atom_id res chain seq x y z
N THR A 1 0.45 1.40 -25.38
CA THR A 1 1.58 2.20 -24.85
C THR A 1 2.87 1.82 -25.57
N ALA A 2 3.97 2.58 -25.47
CA ALA A 2 5.25 2.22 -26.11
C ALA A 2 5.74 0.80 -25.73
N ALA A 3 5.36 0.34 -24.54
CA ALA A 3 5.58 -1.03 -24.08
C ALA A 3 4.90 -2.09 -24.96
N GLU A 4 3.66 -1.85 -25.40
CA GLU A 4 2.92 -2.77 -26.27
C GLU A 4 3.50 -2.86 -27.68
N LEU A 5 4.29 -1.84 -28.09
CA LEU A 5 4.93 -1.78 -29.39
C LEU A 5 6.40 -2.26 -29.38
N GLY A 6 6.91 -2.70 -28.22
CA GLY A 6 8.32 -3.09 -28.08
C GLY A 6 9.32 -1.93 -28.23
N LEU A 7 8.86 -0.68 -28.09
CA LEU A 7 9.67 0.52 -28.30
C LEU A 7 10.20 1.14 -26.99
N VAL A 8 10.17 0.38 -25.89
CA VAL A 8 10.54 0.88 -24.55
C VAL A 8 11.97 1.42 -24.54
N GLN A 9 12.93 0.69 -25.11
CA GLN A 9 14.33 1.13 -25.12
C GLN A 9 14.50 2.46 -25.87
N LYS A 10 13.89 2.59 -27.05
CA LYS A 10 13.96 3.83 -27.83
C LYS A 10 13.32 5.00 -27.08
N ALA A 11 12.23 4.77 -26.35
CA ALA A 11 11.60 5.80 -25.53
C ALA A 11 12.50 6.21 -24.35
N ILE A 12 13.16 5.24 -23.69
CA ILE A 12 14.16 5.50 -22.65
C ILE A 12 15.29 6.36 -23.22
N ASP A 13 15.88 5.98 -24.37
CA ASP A 13 16.99 6.69 -24.98
C ASP A 13 16.62 8.16 -25.29
N VAL A 14 15.41 8.39 -25.82
CA VAL A 14 14.90 9.75 -26.11
C VAL A 14 14.70 10.55 -24.83
N LEU A 15 14.13 9.96 -23.77
CA LEU A 15 13.88 10.64 -22.50
C LEU A 15 15.16 10.92 -21.71
N LEU A 16 16.16 10.03 -21.79
CA LEU A 16 17.47 10.24 -21.19
C LEU A 16 18.25 11.34 -21.91
N ALA A 17 18.06 11.49 -23.22
CA ALA A 17 18.65 12.59 -23.99
C ALA A 17 17.94 13.94 -23.78
N ALA A 18 16.67 13.92 -23.34
CA ALA A 18 15.87 15.11 -23.10
C ALA A 18 16.09 15.72 -21.70
N HIS A 19 15.96 17.04 -21.59
CA HIS A 19 16.01 17.71 -20.29
C HIS A 19 14.79 17.31 -19.43
N PRO A 20 14.94 17.00 -18.13
CA PRO A 20 13.85 16.54 -17.28
C PRO A 20 12.63 17.46 -17.22
N ASP A 21 12.88 18.77 -17.28
CA ASP A 21 11.84 19.79 -17.26
C ASP A 21 10.86 19.69 -18.44
N LEU A 22 11.25 19.04 -19.55
CA LEU A 22 10.39 18.89 -20.73
C LEU A 22 9.27 17.86 -20.55
N TYR A 23 9.45 16.89 -19.65
CA TYR A 23 8.46 15.83 -19.42
C TYR A 23 7.88 15.82 -18.01
N GLY A 24 8.41 16.66 -17.11
CA GLY A 24 7.88 16.88 -15.76
C GLY A 24 7.89 15.63 -14.88
N ALA A 25 7.28 15.74 -13.70
CA ALA A 25 7.30 14.69 -12.69
C ALA A 25 6.70 13.36 -13.16
N VAL A 26 5.61 13.41 -13.94
CA VAL A 26 4.96 12.21 -14.50
C VAL A 26 5.92 11.49 -15.45
N GLY A 27 6.61 12.21 -16.33
CA GLY A 27 7.58 11.61 -17.23
C GLY A 27 8.80 11.04 -16.49
N VAL A 28 9.26 11.69 -15.40
CA VAL A 28 10.32 11.16 -14.54
C VAL A 28 9.90 9.84 -13.91
N GLY A 29 8.69 9.77 -13.33
CA GLY A 29 8.15 8.55 -12.73
C GLY A 29 8.02 7.41 -13.74
N MET A 30 7.50 7.72 -14.94
CA MET A 30 7.38 6.76 -16.03
C MET A 30 8.74 6.25 -16.53
N LEU A 31 9.74 7.14 -16.67
CA LEU A 31 11.11 6.77 -17.02
C LEU A 31 11.73 5.85 -15.97
N ALA A 32 11.59 6.18 -14.69
CA ALA A 32 12.10 5.34 -13.60
C ALA A 32 11.48 3.94 -13.63
N GLU A 33 10.16 3.84 -13.86
CA GLU A 33 9.47 2.56 -14.01
C GLU A 33 9.99 1.75 -15.20
N TRP A 34 10.20 2.37 -16.37
CA TRP A 34 10.74 1.68 -17.54
C TRP A 34 12.19 1.22 -17.35
N LEU A 35 13.02 2.01 -16.67
CA LEU A 35 14.38 1.61 -16.31
C LEU A 35 14.36 0.38 -15.40
N LEU A 36 13.45 0.33 -14.41
CA LEU A 36 13.27 -0.84 -13.55
C LEU A 36 12.79 -2.07 -14.34
N GLN A 37 11.81 -1.91 -15.23
CA GLN A 37 11.27 -3.02 -16.04
C GLN A 37 12.29 -3.61 -17.03
N THR A 38 13.24 -2.79 -17.50
CA THR A 38 14.29 -3.21 -18.45
C THR A 38 15.59 -3.65 -17.78
N GLY A 39 15.66 -3.65 -16.45
CA GLY A 39 16.86 -4.07 -15.71
C GLY A 39 17.96 -3.01 -15.60
N GLN A 40 17.69 -1.77 -16.02
CA GLN A 40 18.62 -0.64 -15.99
C GLN A 40 18.64 0.02 -14.59
N PHE A 41 18.99 -0.78 -13.57
CA PHE A 41 18.87 -0.38 -12.17
C PHE A 41 19.88 0.71 -11.78
N ALA A 42 21.04 0.77 -12.42
CA ALA A 42 22.07 1.78 -12.15
C ALA A 42 21.61 3.16 -12.62
N GLU A 43 21.04 3.23 -13.82
CA GLU A 43 20.47 4.43 -14.43
C GLU A 43 19.26 4.92 -13.61
N CYS A 44 18.40 3.99 -13.18
CA CYS A 44 17.29 4.31 -12.26
C CYS A 44 17.80 4.92 -10.95
N ARG A 45 18.89 4.38 -10.38
CA ARG A 45 19.52 4.94 -9.18
C ARG A 45 20.04 6.36 -9.43
N VAL A 46 20.76 6.59 -10.53
CA VAL A 46 21.24 7.94 -10.89
C VAL A 46 20.08 8.92 -11.06
N LEU A 47 18.97 8.49 -11.66
CA LEU A 47 17.77 9.30 -11.82
C LEU A 47 17.14 9.68 -10.47
N LEU A 48 16.94 8.72 -9.58
CA LEU A 48 16.34 8.94 -8.26
C LEU A 48 17.27 9.71 -7.30
N ASP A 49 18.59 9.61 -7.49
CA ASP A 49 19.59 10.28 -6.66
C ASP A 49 19.76 11.77 -6.97
N ARG A 50 19.06 12.29 -7.98
CA ARG A 50 19.01 13.72 -8.28
C ARG A 50 18.57 14.53 -7.06
N ASN A 51 19.26 15.64 -6.83
CA ASN A 51 19.06 16.46 -5.63
C ASN A 51 17.63 16.96 -5.53
N GLU A 52 17.01 17.31 -6.65
CA GLU A 52 15.64 17.83 -6.72
C GLU A 52 14.64 16.79 -6.18
N LEU A 53 14.78 15.53 -6.57
CA LEU A 53 13.88 14.45 -6.12
C LEU A 53 14.15 14.04 -4.67
N ARG A 54 15.40 14.10 -4.22
CA ARG A 54 15.75 13.81 -2.83
C ARG A 54 15.23 14.86 -1.86
N LEU A 55 15.30 16.14 -2.26
CA LEU A 55 14.79 17.25 -1.45
C LEU A 55 13.26 17.33 -1.47
N HIS A 56 12.64 16.96 -2.59
CA HIS A 56 11.19 17.04 -2.81
C HIS A 56 10.61 15.73 -3.36
N PRO A 57 10.63 14.63 -2.57
CA PRO A 57 10.15 13.32 -3.02
C PRO A 57 8.66 13.31 -3.40
N GLU A 58 7.87 14.23 -2.87
CA GLU A 58 6.46 14.44 -3.18
C GLU A 58 6.20 14.89 -4.61
N ILE A 59 7.19 15.43 -5.33
CA ILE A 59 7.04 15.89 -6.72
C ILE A 59 6.55 14.75 -7.62
N LEU A 60 7.01 13.52 -7.38
CA LEU A 60 6.58 12.35 -8.17
C LEU A 60 5.13 11.90 -7.87
N GLY A 61 4.50 12.45 -6.82
CA GLY A 61 3.12 12.18 -6.47
C GLY A 61 2.87 10.76 -5.94
N ILE A 62 1.73 10.18 -6.33
CA ILE A 62 1.26 8.88 -5.86
C ILE A 62 1.36 7.85 -6.99
N TYR A 63 2.03 6.73 -6.70
CA TYR A 63 2.06 5.57 -7.58
C TYR A 63 0.83 4.70 -7.32
N ASN A 64 0.07 4.43 -8.38
CA ASN A 64 -1.16 3.66 -8.35
C ASN A 64 -0.89 2.25 -8.89
N LEU A 65 -0.77 1.27 -8.00
CA LEU A 65 -0.58 -0.13 -8.39
C LEU A 65 -1.93 -0.87 -8.31
N PRO A 66 -2.45 -1.45 -9.41
CA PRO A 66 -3.70 -2.19 -9.38
C PRO A 66 -3.55 -3.44 -8.49
N ARG A 67 -4.46 -3.61 -7.53
CA ARG A 67 -4.52 -4.82 -6.72
C ARG A 67 -5.18 -5.93 -7.53
N ARG A 68 -4.43 -7.00 -7.80
CA ARG A 68 -5.02 -8.19 -8.41
C ARG A 68 -6.01 -8.81 -7.43
N SER A 69 -7.29 -8.68 -7.73
CA SER A 69 -8.38 -9.34 -7.02
C SER A 69 -8.97 -10.43 -7.92
N GLY A 70 -9.32 -11.57 -7.33
CA GLY A 70 -10.01 -12.66 -8.04
C GLY A 70 -11.42 -12.27 -8.52
N SER A 71 -11.99 -11.19 -7.98
CA SER A 71 -13.28 -10.63 -8.39
C SER A 71 -13.11 -9.29 -9.09
N LYS A 72 -13.77 -9.12 -10.24
CA LYS A 72 -13.81 -7.84 -10.97
C LYS A 72 -14.47 -6.70 -10.18
N ALA A 73 -15.33 -7.02 -9.21
CA ALA A 73 -16.10 -6.02 -8.47
C ALA A 73 -15.26 -5.20 -7.46
N ASN A 74 -14.13 -5.74 -6.99
CA ASN A 74 -13.28 -5.12 -5.97
C ASN A 74 -11.82 -5.04 -6.42
N GLN A 75 -11.55 -4.35 -7.54
CA GLN A 75 -10.19 -4.00 -7.93
C GLN A 75 -9.73 -2.76 -7.14
N GLY A 76 -9.28 -2.99 -5.90
CA GLY A 76 -8.60 -1.95 -5.13
C GLY A 76 -7.33 -1.47 -5.83
N VAL A 77 -6.85 -0.28 -5.45
CA VAL A 77 -5.61 0.28 -6.00
C VAL A 77 -4.71 0.64 -4.82
N TYR A 78 -3.50 0.08 -4.79
CA TYR A 78 -2.50 0.54 -3.84
C TYR A 78 -2.07 1.95 -4.23
N ARG A 79 -2.18 2.87 -3.27
CA ARG A 79 -1.73 4.25 -3.40
C ARG A 79 -0.50 4.43 -2.54
N LEU A 80 0.66 4.52 -3.16
CA LEU A 80 1.95 4.59 -2.48
C LEU A 80 2.70 5.86 -2.89
N PRO A 81 3.48 6.50 -2.00
CA PRO A 81 4.33 7.63 -2.40
C PRO A 81 5.30 7.19 -3.51
N ALA A 82 5.21 7.83 -4.69
CA ALA A 82 5.83 7.30 -5.90
C ALA A 82 7.36 7.20 -5.79
N TYR A 83 8.01 8.25 -5.27
CA TYR A 83 9.45 8.25 -5.03
C TYR A 83 9.89 7.09 -4.13
N VAL A 84 9.23 6.94 -2.98
CA VAL A 84 9.58 5.93 -1.95
C VAL A 84 9.37 4.52 -2.50
N TRP A 85 8.28 4.30 -3.26
CA TRP A 85 8.00 3.02 -3.90
C TRP A 85 9.01 2.67 -4.99
N LEU A 86 9.40 3.63 -5.83
CA LEU A 86 10.40 3.43 -6.87
C LEU A 86 11.80 3.17 -6.28
N ASP A 87 12.17 3.88 -5.21
CA ASP A 87 13.43 3.67 -4.49
C ASP A 87 13.50 2.28 -3.84
N PHE A 88 12.39 1.82 -3.26
CA PHE A 88 12.22 0.45 -2.79
C PHE A 88 12.44 -0.56 -3.93
N CYS A 89 11.72 -0.40 -5.05
CA CYS A 89 11.82 -1.30 -6.20
C CYS A 89 13.25 -1.35 -6.74
N GLN A 90 13.93 -0.21 -6.84
CA GLN A 90 15.32 -0.13 -7.27
C GLN A 90 16.23 -0.91 -6.31
N CYS A 91 16.12 -0.68 -5.00
CA CYS A 91 16.93 -1.38 -4.01
C CYS A 91 16.72 -2.90 -4.08
N ALA A 92 15.46 -3.34 -4.12
CA ALA A 92 15.10 -4.74 -4.17
C ALA A 92 15.59 -5.42 -5.45
N ALA A 93 15.39 -4.78 -6.61
CA ALA A 93 15.82 -5.32 -7.90
C ALA A 93 17.35 -5.40 -8.02
N ALA A 94 18.08 -4.49 -7.37
CA ALA A 94 19.55 -4.53 -7.29
C ALA A 94 20.09 -5.51 -6.20
N GLY A 95 19.23 -6.30 -5.55
CA GLY A 95 19.63 -7.21 -4.47
C GLY A 95 20.05 -6.51 -3.17
N ARG A 96 19.83 -5.19 -3.05
CA ARG A 96 20.22 -4.37 -1.88
C ARG A 96 19.14 -4.43 -0.80
N TYR A 97 18.77 -5.64 -0.38
CA TYR A 97 17.63 -5.86 0.53
C TYR A 97 17.78 -5.17 1.89
N ARG A 98 19.02 -4.98 2.37
CA ARG A 98 19.31 -4.22 3.60
C ARG A 98 18.83 -2.77 3.52
N ASN A 99 18.83 -2.18 2.32
CA ASN A 99 18.36 -0.81 2.09
C ASN A 99 16.86 -0.77 1.76
N ALA A 100 16.33 -1.82 1.12
CA ALA A 100 14.92 -1.91 0.74
C ALA A 100 13.98 -2.03 1.96
N LEU A 101 14.39 -2.78 3.00
CA LEU A 101 13.55 -3.06 4.17
C LEU A 101 13.13 -1.80 4.96
N PRO A 102 14.05 -0.88 5.34
CA PRO A 102 13.66 0.37 5.99
C PRO A 102 12.67 1.21 5.18
N ILE A 103 12.72 1.13 3.85
CA ILE A 103 11.80 1.86 2.96
C ILE A 103 10.38 1.29 3.08
N LEU A 104 10.23 -0.05 3.11
CA LEU A 104 8.93 -0.67 3.37
C LEU A 104 8.39 -0.35 4.76
N ASP A 105 9.26 -0.36 5.77
CA ASP A 105 8.88 -0.02 7.14
C ASP A 105 8.42 1.45 7.24
N LEU A 106 9.07 2.37 6.52
CA LEU A 106 8.65 3.78 6.40
C LEU A 106 7.25 3.90 5.78
N ILE A 107 6.99 3.25 4.64
CA ILE A 107 5.66 3.29 4.00
C ILE A 107 4.62 2.67 4.95
N GLY A 108 4.94 1.55 5.59
CA GLY A 108 4.06 0.89 6.55
C GLY A 108 3.70 1.76 7.74
N GLN A 109 4.66 2.53 8.27
CA GLN A 109 4.46 3.49 9.35
C GLN A 109 3.54 4.64 8.91
N GLN A 110 3.73 5.20 7.72
CA GLN A 110 2.86 6.26 7.19
C GLN A 110 1.41 5.77 7.04
N LEU A 111 1.21 4.55 6.52
CA LEU A 111 -0.12 3.94 6.41
C LEU A 111 -0.76 3.72 7.79
N PHE A 112 0.02 3.30 8.78
CA PHE A 112 -0.46 3.14 10.15
C PHE A 112 -0.86 4.48 10.78
N GLU A 113 -0.10 5.55 10.54
CA GLU A 113 -0.44 6.89 11.02
C GLU A 113 -1.72 7.43 10.35
N GLU A 114 -1.91 7.17 9.05
CA GLU A 114 -3.15 7.48 8.33
C GLU A 114 -4.32 6.68 8.92
N GLU A 115 -4.15 5.38 9.17
CA GLU A 115 -5.12 4.49 9.84
C GLU A 115 -5.55 5.06 11.20
N GLN A 116 -4.59 5.45 12.06
CA GLN A 116 -4.86 6.02 13.38
C GLN A 116 -5.56 7.39 13.30
N ARG A 117 -5.12 8.25 12.37
CA ARG A 117 -5.74 9.57 12.15
C ARG A 117 -7.20 9.44 11.76
N LEU A 118 -7.50 8.46 10.91
CA LEU A 118 -8.86 8.15 10.51
C LEU A 118 -9.66 7.59 11.70
N MET A 119 -9.10 6.65 12.49
CA MET A 119 -9.82 6.01 13.60
C MET A 119 -10.16 6.95 14.77
N GLY A 120 -9.43 8.06 14.95
CA GLY A 120 -9.65 9.03 16.02
C GLY A 120 -11.10 9.54 16.13
N PRO A 121 -11.72 10.04 15.05
CA PRO A 121 -13.14 10.41 15.02
C PRO A 121 -14.12 9.30 15.39
N LEU A 122 -13.89 8.04 14.99
CA LEU A 122 -14.82 6.94 15.29
C LEU A 122 -14.90 6.62 16.77
N THR A 123 -13.78 6.63 17.47
CA THR A 123 -13.78 6.34 18.91
C THR A 123 -14.59 7.37 19.70
N LYS A 124 -14.55 8.65 19.28
CA LYS A 124 -15.37 9.74 19.85
C LYS A 124 -16.84 9.69 19.41
N GLY A 125 -17.09 9.24 18.18
CA GLY A 125 -18.44 9.08 17.63
C GLY A 125 -19.19 7.90 18.23
N ALA A 126 -18.52 6.76 18.43
CA ALA A 126 -19.12 5.54 18.96
C ALA A 126 -19.62 5.71 20.40
N THR A 127 -18.88 6.44 21.24
CA THR A 127 -19.33 6.78 22.61
C THR A 127 -20.59 7.65 22.58
N SER A 128 -20.68 8.57 21.61
CA SER A 128 -21.84 9.46 21.44
C SER A 128 -23.06 8.71 20.87
N PHE A 129 -22.83 7.81 19.92
CA PHE A 129 -23.89 6.99 19.31
C PHE A 129 -24.47 5.98 20.29
N ALA A 130 -23.63 5.31 21.08
CA ALA A 130 -24.09 4.38 22.12
C ALA A 130 -24.97 5.10 23.18
N ALA A 131 -24.61 6.33 23.57
CA ALA A 131 -25.45 7.14 24.45
C ALA A 131 -26.79 7.53 23.80
N GLY A 132 -26.77 7.83 22.50
CA GLY A 132 -27.96 8.15 21.71
C GLY A 132 -28.92 6.97 21.54
N GLU A 133 -28.42 5.76 21.27
CA GLU A 133 -29.28 4.57 21.11
C GLU A 133 -29.97 4.17 22.42
N VAL A 134 -29.28 4.29 23.57
CA VAL A 134 -29.92 4.07 24.88
C VAL A 134 -31.04 5.08 25.13
N GLY A 135 -30.86 6.34 24.71
CA GLY A 135 -31.90 7.37 24.79
C GLY A 135 -33.07 7.15 23.81
N LEU A 136 -32.79 6.69 22.59
CA LEU A 136 -33.80 6.46 21.56
C LEU A 136 -34.61 5.19 21.80
N ALA A 137 -34.00 4.13 22.33
CA ALA A 137 -34.69 2.90 22.75
C ALA A 137 -35.67 3.16 23.90
N ALA A 138 -35.46 4.23 24.68
CA ALA A 138 -36.38 4.70 25.71
C ALA A 138 -37.50 5.61 25.17
N SER A 139 -37.43 6.07 23.91
CA SER A 139 -38.38 7.02 23.33
C SER A 139 -39.36 6.37 22.34
N THR A 140 -40.65 6.64 22.50
CA THR A 140 -41.76 6.15 21.64
C THR A 140 -41.92 6.93 20.32
N HIS A 141 -40.84 7.46 19.76
CA HIS A 141 -40.89 8.33 18.58
C HIS A 141 -40.97 7.59 17.23
N PRO A 142 -41.59 8.21 16.19
CA PRO A 142 -42.02 7.55 14.97
C PRO A 142 -40.86 7.20 14.01
N THR A 143 -41.10 6.21 13.16
CA THR A 143 -40.21 5.58 12.17
C THR A 143 -39.44 6.54 11.25
N LEU A 144 -39.90 7.78 11.08
CA LEU A 144 -39.22 8.81 10.26
C LEU A 144 -37.86 9.25 10.83
N ALA A 145 -37.67 9.21 12.16
CA ALA A 145 -36.38 9.54 12.77
C ALA A 145 -35.27 8.53 12.39
N ARG A 146 -35.64 7.29 12.04
CA ARG A 146 -34.67 6.26 11.58
C ARG A 146 -34.15 6.52 10.16
N LEU A 147 -34.92 7.20 9.31
CA LEU A 147 -34.48 7.52 7.94
C LEU A 147 -33.40 8.60 7.91
N ALA A 148 -33.38 9.52 8.88
CA ALA A 148 -32.35 10.56 9.00
C ALA A 148 -30.94 10.02 9.31
N GLY A 149 -30.82 8.78 9.78
CA GLY A 149 -29.54 8.11 10.07
C GLY A 149 -28.93 7.33 8.89
N ILE A 150 -29.60 7.20 7.75
CA ILE A 150 -29.06 6.44 6.60
C ILE A 150 -27.81 7.09 6.00
N PRO A 151 -27.74 8.42 5.80
CA PRO A 151 -26.54 9.06 5.26
C PRO A 151 -25.31 8.91 6.17
N SER A 152 -25.49 8.85 7.49
CA SER A 152 -24.39 8.66 8.43
C SER A 152 -23.85 7.22 8.42
N LEU A 153 -24.72 6.21 8.23
CA LEU A 153 -24.28 4.82 8.08
C LEU A 153 -23.47 4.57 6.81
N LEU A 154 -23.85 5.21 5.69
CA LEU A 154 -23.06 5.13 4.45
C LEU A 154 -21.65 5.73 4.63
N ALA A 155 -21.56 6.92 5.24
CA ALA A 155 -20.28 7.55 5.52
C ALA A 155 -19.40 6.72 6.49
N ILE A 156 -20.00 6.08 7.50
CA ILE A 156 -19.29 5.16 8.41
C ILE A 156 -18.78 3.93 7.65
N ASN A 157 -19.58 3.36 6.75
CA ASN A 157 -19.17 2.19 5.97
C ASN A 157 -18.03 2.52 4.99
N GLU A 158 -18.11 3.63 4.26
CA GLU A 158 -17.02 4.10 3.39
C GLU A 158 -15.74 4.36 4.17
N PHE A 159 -15.89 4.98 5.34
CA PHE A 159 -14.79 5.24 6.25
C PHE A 159 -14.13 3.94 6.75
N LEU A 160 -14.93 2.97 7.22
CA LEU A 160 -14.42 1.67 7.69
C LEU A 160 -13.76 0.90 6.54
N ALA A 161 -14.35 0.93 5.34
CA ALA A 161 -13.75 0.32 4.16
C ALA A 161 -12.37 0.93 3.87
N ARG A 162 -12.21 2.26 4.00
CA ARG A 162 -10.93 2.94 3.82
C ARG A 162 -9.89 2.54 4.86
N VAL A 163 -10.25 2.48 6.14
CA VAL A 163 -9.34 2.03 7.21
C VAL A 163 -8.88 0.59 6.93
N MET A 164 -9.82 -0.31 6.60
CA MET A 164 -9.50 -1.70 6.30
C MET A 164 -8.65 -1.86 5.04
N GLU A 165 -8.81 -0.99 4.03
CA GLU A 165 -7.96 -0.95 2.85
C GLU A 165 -6.51 -0.58 3.19
N LEU A 166 -6.31 0.40 4.10
CA LEU A 166 -4.99 0.79 4.60
C LEU A 166 -4.35 -0.35 5.40
N SER A 167 -5.09 -0.99 6.32
CA SER A 167 -4.58 -2.13 7.10
C SER A 167 -4.19 -3.30 6.19
N ALA A 168 -5.01 -3.63 5.19
CA ALA A 168 -4.70 -4.67 4.21
C ALA A 168 -3.45 -4.33 3.38
N THR A 169 -3.31 -3.07 2.94
CA THR A 169 -2.10 -2.61 2.24
C THR A 169 -0.85 -2.77 3.11
N ARG A 170 -0.93 -2.35 4.38
CA ARG A 170 0.17 -2.50 5.34
C ARG A 170 0.56 -3.96 5.55
N ALA A 171 -0.42 -4.86 5.64
CA ALA A 171 -0.16 -6.31 5.74
C ALA A 171 0.52 -6.87 4.48
N ASP A 172 0.13 -6.41 3.29
CA ASP A 172 0.79 -6.79 2.03
C ASP A 172 2.27 -6.31 2.01
N LEU A 173 2.55 -5.09 2.47
CA LEU A 173 3.93 -4.58 2.57
C LEU A 173 4.77 -5.35 3.60
N ILE A 174 4.18 -5.70 4.75
CA ILE A 174 4.84 -6.55 5.76
C ILE A 174 5.14 -7.94 5.17
N THR A 175 4.23 -8.49 4.37
CA THR A 175 4.45 -9.76 3.66
C THR A 175 5.62 -9.66 2.68
N LEU A 176 5.70 -8.57 1.88
CA LEU A 176 6.84 -8.32 1.00
C LEU A 176 8.16 -8.21 1.79
N ALA A 177 8.14 -7.50 2.92
CA ALA A 177 9.31 -7.42 3.79
C ALA A 177 9.71 -8.80 4.34
N GLY A 178 8.76 -9.67 4.67
CA GLY A 178 9.02 -11.06 5.04
C GLY A 178 9.72 -11.86 3.93
N VAL A 179 9.30 -11.69 2.68
CA VAL A 179 9.97 -12.32 1.51
C VAL A 179 11.40 -11.82 1.37
N LEU A 180 11.64 -10.51 1.52
CA LEU A 180 13.00 -9.97 1.43
C LEU A 180 13.91 -10.47 2.56
N GLU A 181 13.38 -10.71 3.77
CA GLU A 181 14.17 -11.34 4.84
C GLU A 181 14.53 -12.79 4.51
N LEU A 182 13.67 -13.53 3.80
CA LEU A 182 14.02 -14.88 3.30
C LEU A 182 15.14 -14.83 2.28
N GLU A 183 15.07 -13.92 1.31
CA GLU A 183 16.13 -13.74 0.30
C GLU A 183 17.48 -13.34 0.94
N ARG A 184 17.45 -12.70 2.11
CA ARG A 184 18.65 -12.38 2.92
C ARG A 184 19.15 -13.56 3.77
N GLY A 185 18.44 -14.69 3.79
CA GLY A 185 18.77 -15.82 4.65
C GLY A 185 18.41 -15.62 6.12
N ASN A 186 17.43 -14.75 6.44
CA ASN A 186 16.96 -14.50 7.80
C ASN A 186 15.54 -15.06 8.02
N PRO A 187 15.39 -16.39 8.21
CA PRO A 187 14.09 -17.03 8.33
C PRO A 187 13.32 -16.65 9.61
N ASN A 188 14.02 -16.27 10.69
CA ASN A 188 13.38 -15.89 11.94
C ASN A 188 12.63 -14.55 11.80
N SER A 189 13.31 -13.51 11.31
CA SER A 189 12.66 -12.22 11.07
C SER A 189 11.59 -12.30 9.98
N ALA A 190 11.81 -13.13 8.95
CA ALA A 190 10.77 -13.40 7.95
C ALA A 190 9.49 -13.97 8.59
N ARG A 191 9.63 -14.97 9.46
CA ARG A 191 8.50 -15.59 10.17
C ARG A 191 7.74 -14.58 11.04
N GLU A 192 8.46 -13.73 11.78
CA GLU A 192 7.84 -12.66 12.59
C GLU A 192 7.02 -11.70 11.73
N ARG A 193 7.55 -11.29 10.57
CA ARG A 193 6.84 -10.44 9.61
C ARG A 193 5.59 -11.15 9.06
N PHE A 194 5.68 -12.41 8.63
CA PHE A 194 4.51 -13.15 8.14
C PHE A 194 3.41 -13.30 9.20
N ARG A 195 3.77 -13.62 10.45
CA ARG A 195 2.80 -13.70 11.56
C ARG A 195 2.13 -12.36 11.83
N THR A 196 2.91 -11.28 11.80
CA THR A 196 2.39 -9.93 11.97
C THR A 196 1.38 -9.59 10.86
N ALA A 197 1.72 -9.88 9.60
CA ALA A 197 0.82 -9.68 8.47
C ALA A 197 -0.48 -10.51 8.61
N LEU A 198 -0.38 -11.80 8.97
CA LEU A 198 -1.53 -12.67 9.21
C LEU A 198 -2.43 -12.15 10.35
N GLY A 199 -1.83 -11.62 11.42
CA GLY A 199 -2.57 -10.93 12.49
C GLY A 199 -3.42 -9.78 11.95
N ILE A 200 -2.86 -8.94 11.08
CA ILE A 200 -3.58 -7.81 10.48
C ILE A 200 -4.65 -8.29 9.49
N TYR A 201 -4.36 -9.28 8.63
CA TYR A 201 -5.35 -9.84 7.71
C TYR A 201 -6.55 -10.50 8.40
N SER A 202 -6.35 -11.04 9.61
CA SER A 202 -7.43 -11.65 10.39
C SER A 202 -8.50 -10.62 10.77
N ILE A 203 -8.09 -9.38 11.08
CA ILE A 203 -8.98 -8.26 11.39
C ILE A 203 -9.69 -7.79 10.12
N ALA A 204 -8.98 -7.69 9.00
CA ALA A 204 -9.54 -7.22 7.72
C ALA A 204 -10.48 -8.24 7.04
N ARG A 205 -10.53 -9.50 7.50
CA ARG A 205 -11.31 -10.58 6.87
C ARG A 205 -12.83 -10.31 6.86
N SER A 206 -13.34 -9.55 7.83
CA SER A 206 -14.77 -9.24 7.96
C SER A 206 -15.33 -8.35 6.85
N HIS A 207 -14.48 -7.76 6.00
CA HIS A 207 -14.89 -6.73 5.03
C HIS A 207 -14.71 -7.12 3.56
N GLU A 208 -14.50 -8.41 3.25
CA GLU A 208 -14.36 -8.93 1.87
C GLU A 208 -13.31 -8.22 1.00
N LEU A 209 -12.33 -7.57 1.63
CA LEU A 209 -11.29 -6.85 0.92
C LEU A 209 -10.28 -7.82 0.27
N PRO A 210 -9.71 -7.45 -0.90
CA PRO A 210 -8.67 -8.27 -1.52
C PRO A 210 -7.41 -8.25 -0.66
N ARG A 211 -6.87 -9.44 -0.37
CA ARG A 211 -5.70 -9.70 0.49
C ARG A 211 -4.68 -10.57 -0.25
N PRO A 212 -4.06 -10.08 -1.33
CA PRO A 212 -3.22 -10.91 -2.19
C PRO A 212 -1.96 -11.44 -1.50
N GLY A 213 -1.45 -10.76 -0.46
CA GLY A 213 -0.33 -11.26 0.33
C GLY A 213 -0.69 -12.35 1.34
N GLU A 214 -1.95 -12.51 1.73
CA GLU A 214 -2.36 -13.46 2.78
C GLU A 214 -2.03 -14.93 2.44
N PRO A 215 -2.33 -15.46 1.23
CA PRO A 215 -1.96 -16.83 0.89
C PRO A 215 -0.45 -17.06 0.92
N LEU A 216 0.33 -16.05 0.52
CA LEU A 216 1.79 -16.11 0.51
C LEU A 216 2.35 -16.14 1.95
N ALA A 217 1.88 -15.22 2.79
CA ALA A 217 2.25 -15.16 4.21
C ALA A 217 1.90 -16.46 4.94
N ALA A 218 0.68 -16.99 4.74
CA ALA A 218 0.25 -18.24 5.34
C ALA A 218 1.12 -19.44 4.92
N ARG A 219 1.45 -19.52 3.62
CA ARG A 219 2.31 -20.59 3.08
C ARG A 219 3.71 -20.53 3.70
N TYR A 220 4.33 -19.35 3.76
CA TYR A 220 5.67 -19.22 4.32
C TYR A 220 5.69 -19.38 5.85
N ASP A 221 4.72 -18.84 6.60
CA ASP A 221 4.67 -19.07 8.05
C ASP A 221 4.52 -20.56 8.37
N LYS A 222 3.68 -21.30 7.64
CA LYS A 222 3.58 -22.78 7.80
C LYS A 222 4.90 -23.49 7.49
N THR A 223 5.56 -23.11 6.39
CA THR A 223 6.81 -23.75 5.95
C THR A 223 7.96 -23.47 6.90
N LEU A 224 8.08 -22.23 7.37
CA LEU A 224 9.10 -21.84 8.33
C LEU A 224 8.78 -22.39 9.72
N GLY A 225 7.51 -22.46 10.11
CA GLY A 225 7.06 -22.81 11.46
C GLY A 225 7.38 -24.24 11.91
N GLY A 226 7.78 -25.14 11.01
CA GLY A 226 8.27 -26.47 11.37
C GLY A 226 7.30 -27.21 12.31
N GLY A 227 6.05 -27.40 11.87
CA GLY A 227 5.33 -28.58 12.31
C GLY A 227 6.03 -29.79 11.67
N PRO A 228 6.39 -30.83 12.44
CA PRO A 228 6.94 -32.07 11.87
C PRO A 228 6.03 -32.67 10.79
#